data_AF-A0A498QBP1-F1
#
_entry.id   AF-A0A498QBP1-F1
#
_cell.length_a   1.000
_cell.length_b   1.000
_cell.length_c   1.000
_cell.angle_alpha   90.00
_cell.angle_beta   90.00
_cell.angle_gamma   90.00
#
_symmetry.space_group_name_H-M   'P 1'
#
loop_
_entity.id
_entity.type
_entity.pdbx_description
1 polymer ?
#
loop_
_entity_poly.entity_id
_entity_poly.type
_entity_poly.pdbx_seq_one_letter_code
_entity_poly.pdbx_strand_id
1 'polypeptide(L)' 'MLAHPDPTTIDADRPFKDLGIDSLTALELRNNLAQHTGLTLPITMVFDHPSPHALARYLIALVFNTEVPQ' A
#
# COMPACT_ATOMS: atom_id res chain seq x y z
N MET A 1 6.87 8.80 25.88
CA MET A 1 5.92 9.36 24.89
C MET A 1 6.20 8.67 23.57
N LEU A 2 5.38 7.69 23.20
CA LEU A 2 5.45 7.09 21.86
C LEU A 2 4.81 8.11 20.93
N ALA A 3 5.64 8.83 20.17
CA ALA A 3 5.17 9.67 19.08
C ALA A 3 4.39 8.76 18.14
N HIS A 4 3.06 8.84 18.19
CA HIS A 4 2.23 8.33 17.11
C HIS A 4 2.53 9.27 15.95
N PRO A 5 3.17 8.82 14.86
CA PRO A 5 3.21 9.65 13.66
C PRO A 5 1.76 9.85 13.26
N ASP A 6 1.24 11.07 13.43
CA ASP A 6 -0.10 11.41 12.98
C ASP A 6 -0.21 10.99 11.51
N PRO A 7 -1.22 10.19 11.12
CA PRO A 7 -1.37 9.77 9.73
C PRO A 7 -1.60 10.97 8.78
N THR A 8 -1.90 12.15 9.32
CA THR A 8 -1.98 13.44 8.62
C THR A 8 -0.63 14.04 8.25
N THR A 9 0.48 13.52 8.77
CA THR A 9 1.86 13.94 8.42
C THR A 9 2.44 13.15 7.26
N ILE A 10 1.80 12.06 6.85
CA ILE A 10 2.24 11.27 5.71
C ILE A 10 1.77 11.98 4.45
N ASP A 11 2.72 12.56 3.73
CA ASP A 11 2.48 13.11 2.40
C ASP A 11 2.18 11.95 1.44
N ALA A 12 0.92 11.84 1.01
CA ALA A 12 0.43 10.71 0.23
C ALA A 12 0.92 10.71 -1.23
N ASP A 13 1.49 11.83 -1.69
CA ASP A 13 2.13 11.97 -3.00
C ASP A 13 3.65 11.72 -2.93
N ARG A 14 4.22 11.76 -1.72
CA ARG A 14 5.64 11.47 -1.51
C ARG A 14 5.93 9.98 -1.72
N PRO A 15 7.05 9.65 -2.38
CA PRO A 15 7.40 8.26 -2.58
C PRO A 15 7.71 7.54 -1.27
N PHE A 16 7.37 6.26 -1.20
CA PHE A 16 7.58 5.38 -0.06
C PHE A 16 9.02 5.41 0.48
N LYS A 17 10.01 5.50 -0.41
CA LYS A 17 11.42 5.63 -0.03
C LYS A 17 11.71 6.91 0.78
N ASP A 18 11.11 8.04 0.40
CA ASP A 18 11.23 9.31 1.14
C ASP A 18 10.41 9.34 2.44
N LEU A 19 9.49 8.38 2.60
CA LEU A 19 8.76 8.11 3.85
C LEU A 19 9.49 7.10 4.75
N GLY A 20 10.66 6.58 4.34
CA GLY A 20 11.42 5.58 5.09
C GLY A 20 10.87 4.16 4.97
N ILE A 21 10.06 3.88 3.94
CA ILE A 21 9.62 2.52 3.63
C ILE A 21 10.70 1.84 2.80
N ASP A 22 11.38 0.87 3.41
CA ASP A 22 12.34 -0.01 2.74
C ASP A 22 11.67 -1.28 2.21
N SER A 23 12.42 -2.10 1.47
CA SER A 23 11.92 -3.34 0.85
C SER A 23 11.26 -4.32 1.85
N LEU A 24 11.71 -4.36 3.11
CA LEU A 24 11.12 -5.22 4.14
C LEU A 24 9.75 -4.70 4.58
N THR A 25 9.65 -3.40 4.89
CA THR A 25 8.39 -2.76 5.27
C THR A 25 7.39 -2.76 4.12
N ALA A 26 7.86 -2.67 2.87
CA ALA A 26 7.05 -2.86 1.66
C ALA A 26 6.44 -4.26 1.59
N LEU A 27 7.20 -5.30 1.97
CA LEU A 27 6.69 -6.68 2.04
C LEU A 27 5.63 -6.84 3.14
N GLU A 28 5.87 -6.25 4.32
CA GLU A 28 4.91 -6.26 5.42
C GLU A 28 3.61 -5.54 5.04
N LEU A 29 3.71 -4.36 4.41
CA LEU A 29 2.57 -3.61 3.89
C LEU A 29 1.78 -4.45 2.88
N ARG A 30 2.47 -5.06 1.91
CA ARG A 30 1.86 -5.95 0.92
C ARG A 30 1.13 -7.13 1.59
N ASN A 31 1.76 -7.77 2.58
CA ASN A 31 1.14 -8.89 3.30
C ASN A 31 -0.09 -8.43 4.09
N ASN A 32 0.00 -7.29 4.78
CA ASN A 32 -1.10 -6.72 5.53
C ASN A 32 -2.29 -6.37 4.62
N LEU A 33 -2.02 -5.71 3.49
CA LEU A 33 -3.03 -5.39 2.48
C LEU A 33 -3.66 -6.66 1.90
N ALA A 34 -2.86 -7.66 1.53
CA ALA A 34 -3.36 -8.93 1.00
C ALA A 34 -4.25 -9.67 2.01
N GLN A 35 -3.90 -9.65 3.30
CA GLN A 35 -4.71 -10.25 4.36
C GLN A 35 -6.05 -9.53 4.57
N HIS A 36 -6.07 -8.20 4.56
CA HIS A 36 -7.30 -7.43 4.78
C HIS A 36 -8.21 -7.33 3.56
N THR A 37 -7.64 -7.34 2.35
CA THR A 37 -8.40 -7.24 1.10
C THR A 37 -8.74 -8.60 0.49
N GLY A 38 -8.07 -9.68 0.92
CA GLY A 38 -8.18 -11.00 0.29
C GLY A 38 -7.54 -11.10 -1.09
N LEU A 39 -6.84 -10.05 -1.54
CA LEU A 39 -6.23 -9.98 -2.87
C LEU A 39 -4.82 -10.57 -2.90
N THR A 40 -4.47 -11.21 -4.02
CA THR A 40 -3.08 -11.57 -4.29
C THR A 40 -2.33 -10.39 -4.88
N LEU A 41 -1.59 -9.68 -4.03
CA LEU A 41 -0.83 -8.51 -4.43
C LEU A 41 0.63 -8.88 -4.78
N PRO A 42 1.21 -8.40 -5.88
CA PRO A 42 2.63 -8.60 -6.18
C PRO A 42 3.49 -7.62 -5.37
N ILE A 43 4.65 -8.07 -4.86
CA ILE A 43 5.59 -7.21 -4.10
C ILE A 43 6.14 -6.05 -4.95
N THR A 44 6.13 -6.21 -6.27
CA THR A 44 6.56 -5.18 -7.23
C THR A 44 5.64 -3.96 -7.25
N MET A 45 4.43 -4.04 -6.69
CA MET A 45 3.47 -2.93 -6.68
C MET A 45 3.98 -1.68 -5.97
N VAL A 46 4.85 -1.83 -4.97
CA VAL A 46 5.44 -0.67 -4.26
C VAL A 46 6.50 0.01 -5.12
N PHE A 47 7.08 -0.70 -6.09
CA PHE A 47 8.01 -0.13 -7.08
C PHE A 47 7.26 0.45 -8.29
N ASP A 48 6.18 -0.20 -8.73
CA ASP A 48 5.32 0.26 -9.84
C ASP A 48 4.46 1.47 -9.43
N HIS A 49 4.06 1.51 -8.15
CA HIS A 49 3.27 2.56 -7.54
C HIS A 49 4.04 3.10 -6.32
N PRO A 50 5.03 3.98 -6.54
CA PRO A 50 5.95 4.40 -5.49
C PRO A 50 5.33 5.34 -4.47
N SER A 51 4.05 5.72 -4.56
CA SER A 51 3.37 6.59 -3.58
C SER A 51 2.14 5.94 -2.95
N PRO A 52 1.77 6.31 -1.71
CA PRO A 52 0.54 5.86 -1.06
C PRO A 52 -0.71 6.09 -1.90
N HIS A 53 -0.83 7.25 -2.57
CA HIS A 53 -1.96 7.56 -3.43
C HIS A 53 -2.03 6.62 -4.64
N ALA A 54 -0.91 6.42 -5.35
CA ALA A 54 -0.86 5.53 -6.51
C ALA A 54 -1.21 4.09 -6.11
N LEU A 55 -0.69 3.63 -4.97
CA LEU A 55 -0.99 2.32 -4.41
C LEU A 55 -2.48 2.16 -4.08
N ALA A 56 -3.07 3.15 -3.40
CA ALA A 56 -4.49 3.13 -3.05
C ALA A 56 -5.38 3.11 -4.30
N ARG A 57 -5.03 3.88 -5.33
CA ARG A 57 -5.77 3.88 -6.61
C ARG A 57 -5.70 2.52 -7.31
N TYR A 58 -4.54 1.87 -7.29
CA TYR A 58 -4.36 0.51 -7.81
C TYR A 58 -5.21 -0.52 -7.04
N LEU A 59 -5.18 -0.46 -5.71
CA LEU A 59 -6.00 -1.33 -4.86
C LEU A 59 -7.49 -1.15 -5.10
N ILE A 60 -7.95 0.10 -5.21
CA ILE A 60 -9.34 0.43 -5.58
C ILE A 60 -9.67 -0.22 -6.92
N ALA A 61 -8.85 -0.01 -7.96
CA ALA A 61 -9.07 -0.62 -9.26
C ALA A 61 -9.16 -2.16 -9.19
N LEU A 62 -8.32 -2.81 -8.37
CA LEU A 62 -8.40 -4.26 -8.18
C LEU A 62 -9.69 -4.70 -7.47
N VAL A 63 -10.06 -4.07 -6.35
CA VAL A 63 -11.27 -4.44 -5.57
C VAL A 63 -12.55 -4.21 -6.40
N PHE A 64 -12.61 -3.13 -7.17
CA PHE A 64 -13.75 -2.85 -8.03
C PHE A 64 -13.80 -3.74 -9.28
N ASN A 65 -12.65 -4.28 -9.72
CA ASN A 65 -12.56 -5.20 -10.86
C ASN A 65 -12.69 -6.68 -10.44
N THR A 66 -12.63 -7.00 -9.14
CA THR A 66 -12.98 -8.34 -8.65
C THR A 66 -14.49 -8.48 -8.58
N GLU A 67 -15.10 -8.67 -9.74
CA GLU A 67 -16.33 -9.45 -9.85
C GLU A 67 -16.11 -10.81 -9.16
N VAL A 68 -16.88 -11.07 -8.12
CA VAL A 68 -16.85 -12.31 -7.36
C VAL A 68 -17.46 -13.42 -8.24
N PRO A 69 -16.72 -14.45 -8.69
CA PRO A 69 -17.36 -15.67 -9.15
C PRO A 69 -18.06 -16.33 -7.96
N GLN A 70 -19.34 -16.68 -8.17
CA GLN A 70 -20.32 -17.21 -7.22
C GLN A 70 -19.83 -18.27 -6.24
#